data_AF-A0A6N7CTU0-F1
#
_entry.id   AF-A0A6N7CTU0-F1
#
_cell.length_a   1.000
_cell.length_b   1.000
_cell.length_c   1.000
_cell.angle_alpha   90.00
_cell.angle_beta   90.00
_cell.angle_gamma   90.00
#
_symmetry.space_group_name_H-M   'P 1'
#
loop_
_entity.id
_entity.type
_entity.pdbx_description
1 polymer ?
#
loop_
_entity_poly.entity_id
_entity_poly.type
_entity_poly.pdbx_seq_one_letter_code
_entity_poly.pdbx_strand_id
1 'polypeptide(L)'
;MGYFRDATPEEVERNELSITWSWKTPADARDLPFAEQYRRVVEANERIDPKVWVKEPTDDWLTAEELVSEYGYKPEALEDLFGEPADGPDDIRGWTVNHVDHIEGKVITAAVDLLKSSLLPAMLEEKVAPFGRERHHRPTRAEAAEMLKAHYASKRTQESESALHG
;
A
#
# COMPACT_ATOMS: atom_id res chain seq x y z
N MET A 1 -6.12 -3.30 -10.42
CA MET A 1 -7.46 -3.24 -11.07
C MET A 1 -8.52 -3.65 -10.06
N GLY A 2 -9.81 -3.42 -10.30
CA GLY A 2 -10.88 -3.81 -9.36
C GLY A 2 -12.14 -4.19 -10.11
N TYR A 3 -13.06 -4.89 -9.45
CA TYR A 3 -14.33 -5.32 -10.04
C TYR A 3 -15.51 -5.08 -9.09
N PHE A 4 -16.70 -5.02 -9.68
CA PHE A 4 -17.94 -5.03 -8.90
C PHE A 4 -18.39 -6.48 -8.67
N ARG A 5 -18.71 -6.83 -7.42
CA ARG A 5 -19.46 -8.04 -7.08
C ARG A 5 -20.73 -7.70 -6.33
N ASP A 6 -21.64 -8.67 -6.25
CA ASP A 6 -22.82 -8.55 -5.42
C ASP A 6 -22.42 -8.40 -3.94
N ALA A 7 -23.08 -7.48 -3.24
CA ALA A 7 -22.89 -7.24 -1.81
C ALA A 7 -23.52 -8.38 -0.99
N THR A 8 -22.90 -8.78 0.12
CA THR A 8 -23.54 -9.73 1.05
C THR A 8 -24.64 -9.04 1.86
N PRO A 9 -25.60 -9.80 2.43
CA PRO A 9 -26.63 -9.23 3.29
C PRO A 9 -26.08 -8.41 4.46
N GLU A 10 -24.96 -8.85 5.05
CA GLU A 10 -24.32 -8.16 6.17
C GLU A 10 -23.65 -6.84 5.75
N GLU A 11 -23.04 -6.79 4.57
CA GLU A 11 -22.45 -5.57 4.01
C GLU A 11 -23.53 -4.52 3.74
N VAL A 12 -24.68 -4.96 3.20
CA VAL A 12 -25.86 -4.13 2.97
C VAL A 12 -26.41 -3.56 4.28
N GLU A 13 -26.54 -4.39 5.32
CA GLU A 13 -27.02 -3.96 6.63
C GLU A 13 -26.09 -2.92 7.26
N ARG A 14 -24.77 -3.08 7.08
CA ARG A 14 -23.75 -2.15 7.58
C ARG A 14 -23.66 -0.84 6.77
N ASN A 15 -24.33 -0.76 5.62
CA ASN A 15 -24.36 0.40 4.72
C ASN A 15 -22.96 0.96 4.45
N GLU A 16 -22.03 0.08 4.06
CA GLU A 16 -20.67 0.48 3.75
C GLU A 16 -20.62 1.48 2.58
N LEU A 17 -19.75 2.49 2.68
CA LEU A 17 -19.60 3.55 1.66
C LEU A 17 -19.17 3.03 0.28
N SER A 18 -18.68 1.79 0.19
CA SER A 18 -18.26 1.09 -1.02
C SER A 18 -19.42 0.47 -1.80
N ILE A 19 -20.64 0.49 -1.26
CA ILE A 19 -21.82 -0.11 -1.90
C ILE A 19 -22.43 0.87 -2.91
N THR A 20 -22.40 0.49 -4.18
CA THR A 20 -23.16 1.15 -5.23
C THR A 20 -24.50 0.44 -5.41
N TRP A 21 -25.51 1.25 -5.70
CA TRP A 21 -26.89 0.78 -5.85
C TRP A 21 -27.37 1.07 -7.26
N SER A 22 -28.02 0.10 -7.88
CA SER A 22 -28.84 0.36 -9.05
C SER A 22 -30.23 0.80 -8.58
N TRP A 23 -30.86 1.69 -9.33
CA TRP A 23 -32.25 2.04 -9.06
C TRP A 23 -33.17 1.23 -9.96
N LYS A 24 -34.26 0.73 -9.38
CA LYS A 24 -35.27 -0.02 -10.12
C LYS A 24 -36.21 0.96 -10.79
N THR A 25 -36.33 0.87 -12.11
CA THR A 25 -37.38 1.58 -12.84
C THR A 25 -38.74 0.95 -12.54
N PRO A 26 -39.71 1.70 -11.98
CA PRO A 26 -41.08 1.23 -11.78
C PRO A 26 -41.67 0.71 -13.08
N ALA A 27 -42.45 -0.38 -13.01
CA ALA A 27 -42.97 -1.06 -14.21
C ALA A 27 -43.85 -0.15 -15.07
N ASP A 28 -44.62 0.73 -14.42
CA ASP A 28 -45.47 1.76 -15.02
C ASP A 28 -44.70 2.95 -15.60
N ALA A 29 -43.41 3.09 -15.27
CA ALA A 29 -42.55 4.17 -15.75
C ALA A 29 -41.68 3.77 -16.97
N ARG A 30 -41.63 2.49 -17.35
CA ARG A 30 -40.70 1.97 -18.38
C ARG A 30 -40.94 2.52 -19.79
N ASP A 31 -42.18 2.89 -20.09
CA ASP A 31 -42.58 3.39 -21.42
C ASP A 31 -42.64 4.93 -21.48
N LEU A 32 -42.29 5.62 -20.39
CA LEU A 32 -42.31 7.08 -20.33
C LEU A 32 -41.04 7.71 -20.93
N PRO A 33 -41.04 9.01 -21.28
CA PRO A 33 -39.82 9.70 -21.65
C PRO A 33 -38.78 9.70 -20.51
N PHE A 34 -37.49 9.58 -20.83
CA PHE A 34 -36.38 9.41 -19.86
C PHE A 34 -36.43 10.35 -18.65
N ALA A 35 -36.74 11.63 -18.85
CA ALA A 35 -36.84 12.60 -17.75
C ALA A 35 -37.92 12.24 -16.73
N GLU A 36 -39.07 11.73 -17.20
CA GLU A 36 -40.16 11.27 -16.34
C GLU A 36 -39.82 9.92 -15.71
N GLN A 37 -39.16 9.01 -16.44
CA GLN A 37 -38.63 7.77 -15.87
C GLN A 37 -37.69 8.07 -14.69
N TYR A 38 -36.71 8.96 -14.90
CA TYR A 38 -35.73 9.35 -13.90
C TYR A 38 -36.41 9.94 -12.66
N ARG A 39 -37.37 10.85 -12.83
CA ARG A 39 -38.16 11.40 -11.72
C ARG A 39 -38.84 10.30 -10.91
N ARG A 40 -39.52 9.36 -11.58
CA ARG A 40 -40.21 8.26 -10.90
C ARG A 40 -39.27 7.29 -10.20
N VAL A 41 -38.10 7.04 -10.78
CA VAL A 41 -37.05 6.21 -10.16
C VAL A 41 -36.52 6.88 -8.88
N VAL A 42 -36.26 8.19 -8.93
CA VAL A 42 -35.82 8.98 -7.75
C VAL A 42 -36.90 9.00 -6.67
N GLU A 43 -38.16 9.24 -7.05
CA GLU A 43 -39.30 9.31 -6.11
C GLU A 43 -39.60 7.95 -5.46
N ALA A 44 -39.55 6.86 -6.23
CA ALA A 44 -39.74 5.51 -5.71
C ALA A 44 -38.60 5.10 -4.78
N ASN A 45 -37.37 5.54 -5.07
CA ASN A 45 -36.15 5.25 -4.30
C ASN A 45 -35.97 3.73 -4.01
N GLU A 46 -36.51 2.88 -4.89
CA GLU A 46 -36.37 1.43 -4.80
C GLU A 46 -34.97 1.04 -5.29
N ARG A 47 -34.06 0.80 -4.35
CA ARG A 47 -32.70 0.34 -4.64
C ARG A 47 -32.68 -1.16 -4.87
N ILE A 48 -32.00 -1.60 -5.92
CA ILE A 48 -31.81 -2.99 -6.29
C ILE A 48 -30.34 -3.27 -6.58
N ASP A 49 -29.99 -4.56 -6.53
CA ASP A 49 -28.69 -5.07 -6.99
C ASP A 49 -27.51 -4.33 -6.32
N PRO A 50 -27.38 -4.39 -4.98
CA PRO A 50 -26.27 -3.76 -4.28
C PRO A 50 -24.96 -4.41 -4.72
N LYS A 51 -24.04 -3.60 -5.22
CA LYS A 51 -22.70 -4.07 -5.61
C LYS A 51 -21.64 -3.40 -4.78
N VAL A 52 -20.65 -4.17 -4.38
CA VAL A 52 -19.44 -3.68 -3.73
C VAL A 52 -18.36 -3.56 -4.79
N TRP A 53 -17.71 -2.40 -4.86
CA TRP A 53 -16.43 -2.30 -5.55
C TRP A 53 -15.35 -3.00 -4.73
N VAL A 54 -14.88 -4.13 -5.23
CA VAL A 54 -13.76 -4.86 -4.65
C VAL A 54 -12.51 -4.45 -5.40
N LYS A 55 -11.59 -3.81 -4.68
CA LYS A 55 -10.21 -3.72 -5.15
C LYS A 55 -9.69 -5.16 -5.11
N GLU A 56 -9.36 -5.73 -6.27
CA GLU A 56 -8.57 -6.96 -6.26
C GLU A 56 -7.30 -6.66 -5.47
N PRO A 57 -6.89 -7.54 -4.54
CA PRO A 57 -5.47 -7.61 -4.27
C PRO A 57 -4.84 -8.03 -5.59
N THR A 58 -4.44 -7.06 -6.42
CA THR A 58 -3.15 -7.24 -7.03
C THR A 58 -2.23 -7.35 -5.82
N ASP A 59 -1.80 -8.57 -5.51
CA ASP A 59 -0.61 -8.74 -4.71
C ASP A 59 0.49 -8.13 -5.57
N ASP A 60 0.56 -6.80 -5.60
CA ASP A 60 1.65 -6.07 -6.21
C ASP A 60 2.82 -6.36 -5.27
N TRP A 61 3.85 -7.01 -5.81
CA TRP A 61 5.08 -7.30 -5.07
C TRP A 61 6.10 -6.22 -5.39
N LEU A 62 6.82 -5.79 -4.36
CA LEU A 62 7.94 -4.89 -4.47
C LEU A 62 9.23 -5.67 -4.27
N THR A 63 10.12 -5.57 -5.25
CA THR A 63 11.49 -6.05 -5.14
C THR A 63 12.31 -5.13 -4.22
N ALA A 64 13.40 -5.66 -3.69
CA ALA A 64 14.38 -4.83 -2.98
C ALA A 64 14.92 -3.68 -3.87
N GLU A 65 15.06 -3.92 -5.18
CA GLU A 65 15.52 -2.92 -6.13
C GLU A 65 14.53 -1.75 -6.25
N GLU A 66 13.23 -2.03 -6.29
CA GLU A 66 12.18 -1.00 -6.31
C GLU A 66 12.12 -0.25 -4.99
N LEU A 67 12.23 -0.93 -3.84
CA LEU A 67 12.26 -0.24 -2.54
C LEU A 67 13.45 0.73 -2.42
N VAL A 68 14.61 0.38 -2.99
CA VAL A 68 15.78 1.27 -2.99
C VAL A 68 15.64 2.40 -4.03
N SER A 69 15.30 2.06 -5.27
CA SER A 69 15.31 3.01 -6.40
C SER A 69 14.03 3.83 -6.56
N GLU A 70 12.88 3.36 -6.06
CA GLU A 70 11.58 4.02 -6.20
C GLU A 70 10.95 4.43 -4.87
N TYR A 71 11.41 3.89 -3.75
CA TYR A 71 10.98 4.31 -2.41
C TYR A 71 12.09 5.02 -1.64
N GLY A 72 13.36 4.78 -1.99
CA GLY A 72 14.52 5.46 -1.40
C GLY A 72 15.00 4.84 -0.10
N TYR A 73 14.61 3.60 0.18
CA TYR A 73 15.14 2.84 1.30
C TYR A 73 16.61 2.52 1.08
N LYS A 74 17.35 2.39 2.19
CA LYS A 74 18.70 1.84 2.14
C LYS A 74 18.62 0.32 2.13
N PRO A 75 19.48 -0.39 1.38
CA PRO A 75 19.52 -1.85 1.35
C PRO A 75 19.54 -2.48 2.74
N GLU A 76 20.37 -1.95 3.64
CA GLU A 76 20.55 -2.45 5.00
C GLU A 76 19.32 -2.31 5.90
N ALA A 77 18.36 -1.45 5.56
CA ALA A 77 17.15 -1.23 6.36
C ALA A 77 15.98 -2.12 5.93
N LEU A 78 16.06 -2.77 4.77
CA LEU A 78 14.91 -3.47 4.17
C LEU A 78 14.44 -4.63 5.05
N GLU A 79 15.35 -5.53 5.44
CA GLU A 79 14.99 -6.69 6.27
C GLU A 79 14.61 -6.28 7.69
N ASP A 80 15.23 -5.24 8.25
CA ASP A 80 14.90 -4.73 9.58
C ASP A 80 13.48 -4.14 9.64
N LEU A 81 13.06 -3.47 8.56
CA LEU A 81 11.75 -2.82 8.50
C LEU A 81 10.65 -3.78 8.03
N PHE A 82 10.92 -4.59 7.02
CA PHE A 82 9.92 -5.38 6.31
C PHE A 82 10.05 -6.89 6.57
N GLY A 83 11.10 -7.36 7.26
CA GLY A 83 11.40 -8.78 7.45
C GLY A 83 12.09 -9.40 6.25
N GLU A 84 12.37 -10.71 6.31
CA GLU A 84 12.97 -11.43 5.19
C GLU A 84 12.08 -11.37 3.92
N PRO A 85 12.67 -11.21 2.72
CA PRO A 85 11.90 -11.21 1.49
C PRO A 85 11.34 -12.61 1.20
N ALA A 86 10.06 -12.66 0.85
CA ALA A 86 9.35 -13.89 0.50
C ALA A 86 9.38 -14.15 -1.00
N ASP A 87 9.17 -15.43 -1.37
CA ASP A 87 8.97 -15.83 -2.76
C ASP A 87 7.52 -15.51 -3.18
N GLY A 88 7.40 -14.61 -4.15
CA GLY A 88 6.15 -14.15 -4.74
C GLY A 88 5.86 -14.83 -6.10
N PRO A 89 4.80 -14.38 -6.79
CA PRO A 89 4.48 -14.83 -8.13
C PRO A 89 5.59 -14.45 -9.13
N ASP A 90 5.65 -15.18 -10.25
CA ASP A 90 6.56 -14.90 -11.37
C ASP A 90 8.05 -14.81 -10.97
N ASP A 91 8.48 -15.64 -10.02
CA ASP A 91 9.85 -15.69 -9.48
C ASP A 91 10.32 -14.36 -8.84
N ILE A 92 9.38 -13.47 -8.50
CA ILE A 92 9.68 -12.24 -7.77
C ILE A 92 10.03 -12.62 -6.32
N ARG A 93 11.16 -12.12 -5.83
CA ARG A 93 11.52 -12.21 -4.41
C ARG A 93 11.47 -10.83 -3.76
N GLY A 94 10.59 -10.65 -2.78
CA GLY A 94 10.33 -9.32 -2.21
C GLY A 94 9.24 -9.29 -1.14
N TRP A 95 8.48 -8.20 -1.10
CA TRP A 95 7.40 -7.98 -0.13
C TRP A 95 6.12 -7.56 -0.84
N THR A 96 4.97 -7.86 -0.26
CA THR A 96 3.70 -7.34 -0.79
C THR A 96 3.60 -5.83 -0.53
N VAL A 97 3.04 -5.08 -1.48
CA VAL A 97 2.75 -3.64 -1.33
C VAL A 97 1.94 -3.39 -0.06
N ASN A 98 0.92 -4.21 0.22
CA ASN A 98 0.09 -4.08 1.42
C ASN A 98 0.92 -4.16 2.73
N HIS A 99 1.94 -5.03 2.77
CA HIS A 99 2.82 -5.13 3.92
C HIS A 99 3.72 -3.90 4.06
N VAL A 100 4.31 -3.45 2.95
CA VAL A 100 5.13 -2.22 2.92
C VAL A 100 4.30 -1.01 3.37
N ASP A 101 3.12 -0.81 2.79
CA ASP A 101 2.18 0.25 3.15
C ASP A 101 1.77 0.19 4.63
N HIS A 102 1.57 -1.02 5.16
CA HIS A 102 1.25 -1.21 6.57
C HIS A 102 2.40 -0.71 7.47
N ILE A 103 3.63 -1.11 7.18
CA ILE A 103 4.81 -0.68 7.93
C ILE A 103 5.03 0.83 7.79
N GLU A 104 4.92 1.38 6.58
CA GLU A 104 5.05 2.82 6.34
C GLU A 104 4.02 3.63 7.14
N GLY A 105 2.74 3.24 7.05
CA GLY A 105 1.65 3.98 7.69
C GLY A 105 1.57 3.78 9.20
N LYS A 106 1.80 2.56 9.70
CA LYS A 106 1.57 2.21 11.12
C LYS A 106 2.82 2.23 11.98
N VAL A 107 3.99 2.05 11.39
CA VAL A 107 5.26 2.03 12.15
C VAL A 107 6.04 3.31 11.88
N ILE A 108 6.41 3.57 10.62
CA ILE A 108 7.31 4.67 10.27
C ILE A 108 6.63 6.02 10.50
N THR A 109 5.45 6.23 9.90
CA THR A 109 4.70 7.49 10.03
C THR A 109 4.32 7.75 11.48
N ALA A 110 3.85 6.73 12.20
CA ALA A 110 3.51 6.87 13.62
C ALA A 110 4.73 7.24 14.49
N ALA A 111 5.90 6.63 14.23
CA ALA A 111 7.14 6.99 14.93
C ALA A 111 7.59 8.41 14.61
N VAL A 112 7.51 8.83 13.34
CA VAL A 112 7.84 10.20 12.92
C VAL A 112 6.90 11.21 13.59
N ASP A 113 5.60 10.92 13.64
CA ASP A 113 4.62 11.80 14.28
C ASP A 113 4.82 11.88 15.79
N LEU A 114 5.17 10.75 16.43
CA LEU A 114 5.54 10.74 17.84
C LEU A 114 6.77 11.60 18.11
N LEU A 115 7.82 11.47 17.30
CA LEU A 115 9.04 12.28 17.43
C LEU A 115 8.76 13.76 17.23
N LYS A 116 8.00 14.13 16.20
CA LYS A 116 7.62 15.51 15.91
C LYS A 116 6.76 16.14 17.00
N SER A 117 5.88 15.37 17.62
CA SER A 117 4.98 15.86 18.68
C SER A 117 5.63 15.89 20.06
N SER A 118 6.63 15.04 20.31
CA SER A 118 7.22 14.86 21.65
C SER A 118 8.55 15.61 21.84
N LEU A 119 9.28 15.91 20.78
CA LEU A 119 10.60 16.55 20.85
C LEU A 119 10.53 18.04 20.51
N LEU A 120 11.36 18.84 21.20
CA LEU A 120 11.64 20.20 20.78
C LEU A 120 12.32 20.20 19.40
N PRO A 121 12.09 21.21 18.53
CA PRO A 121 12.69 21.25 17.19
C PRO A 121 14.22 21.07 17.18
N ALA A 122 14.94 21.69 18.13
CA ALA A 122 16.39 21.53 18.23
C ALA A 122 16.83 20.10 18.55
N MET A 123 16.05 19.38 19.38
CA MET A 123 16.31 17.98 19.70
C MET A 123 15.95 17.08 18.52
N LEU A 124 14.87 17.37 17.79
CA LEU A 124 14.51 16.66 16.58
C LEU A 124 15.61 16.82 15.51
N GLU A 125 16.13 18.03 15.34
CA GLU A 125 17.26 18.28 14.43
C GLU A 125 18.52 17.54 14.88
N GLU A 126 18.86 17.53 16.16
CA GLU A 126 20.02 16.77 16.66
C GLU A 126 19.87 15.26 16.41
N LYS A 127 18.69 14.70 16.64
CA LYS A 127 18.44 13.25 16.56
C LYS A 127 18.16 12.75 15.14
N VAL A 128 17.60 13.59 14.28
CA VAL A 128 17.11 13.19 12.94
C VAL A 128 17.79 13.98 11.81
N ALA A 129 18.19 15.24 12.02
CA ALA A 129 18.74 16.07 10.95
C ALA A 129 20.23 15.89 10.57
N PRO A 130 21.08 15.04 11.22
CA PRO A 130 22.34 14.63 10.57
C PRO A 130 22.12 13.99 9.19
N PHE A 131 20.88 13.55 8.89
CA PHE A 131 20.46 12.93 7.63
C PHE A 131 19.70 13.88 6.68
N GLY A 132 19.55 15.17 7.00
CA GLY A 132 18.50 16.03 6.43
C GLY A 132 18.93 17.20 5.53
N ARG A 133 20.21 17.33 5.14
CA ARG A 133 20.67 18.46 4.32
C ARG A 133 21.11 18.10 2.90
N GLU A 134 21.34 16.84 2.61
CA GLU A 134 21.62 16.41 1.24
C GLU A 134 20.30 16.12 0.55
N ARG A 135 20.04 16.78 -0.58
CA ARG A 135 19.07 16.29 -1.55
C ARG A 135 19.65 14.97 -2.06
N HIS A 136 19.36 13.86 -1.39
CA HIS A 136 19.79 12.57 -1.85
C HIS A 136 19.13 12.34 -3.21
N HIS A 137 19.96 12.30 -4.26
CA HIS A 137 19.54 11.75 -5.53
C HIS A 137 19.11 10.32 -5.23
N ARG A 138 17.82 10.03 -5.39
CA ARG A 138 17.30 8.68 -5.27
C ARG A 138 18.05 7.80 -6.27
N PRO A 139 18.65 6.67 -5.86
CA PRO A 139 19.42 5.84 -6.77
C PRO A 139 18.58 5.48 -8.00
N THR A 140 19.21 5.50 -9.16
CA THR A 140 18.63 4.84 -10.34
C THR A 140 18.52 3.34 -10.09
N ARG A 141 17.69 2.65 -10.87
CA ARG A 141 17.52 1.18 -10.78
C ARG A 141 18.87 0.44 -10.87
N ALA A 142 19.76 0.87 -11.76
CA ALA A 142 21.10 0.30 -11.90
C ALA A 142 21.98 0.54 -10.66
N GLU A 143 21.93 1.73 -10.08
CA GLU A 143 22.67 2.02 -8.84
C GLU A 143 22.11 1.22 -7.66
N ALA A 144 20.78 1.10 -7.56
CA ALA A 144 20.14 0.27 -6.54
C ALA A 144 20.57 -1.20 -6.63
N ALA A 145 20.66 -1.76 -7.84
CA ALA A 145 21.16 -3.11 -8.06
C ALA A 145 22.61 -3.29 -7.54
N GLU A 146 23.49 -2.33 -7.82
CA GLU A 146 24.87 -2.37 -7.34
C GLU A 146 24.96 -2.20 -5.81
N MET A 147 24.13 -1.33 -5.23
CA MET A 147 24.02 -1.17 -3.78
C MET A 147 23.58 -2.46 -3.09
N LEU A 148 22.54 -3.12 -3.62
CA LEU A 148 22.05 -4.40 -3.11
C LEU A 148 23.10 -5.51 -3.24
N LYS A 149 23.77 -5.60 -4.39
CA LYS A 149 24.85 -6.56 -4.61
C LYS A 149 25.99 -6.37 -3.61
N ALA A 150 26.41 -5.13 -3.36
CA ALA A 150 27.43 -4.81 -2.37
C ALA A 150 26.98 -5.19 -0.95
N HIS A 151 25.72 -4.88 -0.59
CA HIS A 151 25.14 -5.22 0.70
C HIS A 151 25.12 -6.74 0.93
N TYR A 152 24.59 -7.53 0.00
CA TYR A 152 24.53 -8.98 0.13
C TYR A 152 25.91 -9.65 0.11
N ALA A 153 26.87 -9.10 -0.63
CA ALA A 153 28.26 -9.56 -0.59
C ALA A 153 28.89 -9.33 0.79
N SER A 154 28.64 -8.16 1.41
CA SER A 154 29.11 -7.86 2.76
C SER A 154 28.48 -8.77 3.81
N LYS A 155 27.16 -8.97 3.75
CA LYS A 155 26.42 -9.81 4.70
C LYS A 155 26.92 -11.26 4.69
N ARG A 156 27.14 -11.83 3.51
CA ARG A 156 27.70 -13.19 3.35
C ARG A 156 29.09 -13.33 3.97
N THR A 157 29.94 -12.30 3.85
CA THR A 157 31.27 -12.30 4.46
C THR A 157 31.15 -12.28 6.00
N GLN A 158 30.29 -11.45 6.56
CA GLN A 158 30.07 -11.36 8.02
C GLN A 158 29.51 -12.66 8.62
N GLU A 159 28.57 -13.32 7.94
CA GLU A 159 28.01 -14.61 8.36
C GLU A 159 29.09 -15.71 8.34
N SER A 160 29.96 -15.71 7.33
CA SER A 160 31.06 -16.67 7.21
C SER A 160 32.11 -16.48 8.32
N GLU A 161 32.43 -15.23 8.67
CA GLU A 161 33.37 -14.91 9.77
C GLU A 161 32.78 -15.26 11.15
N SER A 162 31.48 -15.01 11.35
CA SER A 162 30.77 -15.33 12.60
C SER A 162 30.68 -16.85 12.82
N ALA A 163 30.49 -17.63 11.75
CA ALA A 163 30.46 -19.09 11.81
C ALA A 163 31.83 -19.73 12.08
N LEU A 164 32.94 -19.02 11.85
CA LEU A 164 34.30 -19.50 12.13
C LEU A 164 34.77 -19.21 13.56
N HIS A 165 34.09 -18.31 14.29
CA HIS A 165 34.48 -17.86 15.63
C HIS A 165 33.44 -18.17 16.72
N GLY A 166 32.34 -18.85 16.38
CA GLY A 166 31.33 -19.37 17.32
C GLY A 166 31.52 -20.85 17.61
#